data_AF-A0A399M3I6-F1
#
_entry.id   AF-A0A399M3I6-F1
#
_cell.length_a   1.000
_cell.length_b   1.000
_cell.length_c   1.000
_cell.angle_alpha   90.00
_cell.angle_beta   90.00
_cell.angle_gamma   90.00
#
_symmetry.space_group_name_H-M   'P 1'
#
loop_
_entity.id
_entity.type
_entity.pdbx_description
1 polymer ?
#
loop_
_entity_poly.entity_id
_entity_poly.type
_entity_poly.pdbx_seq_one_letter_code
_entity_poly.pdbx_strand_id
1 'polypeptide(L)'
;LALGVAAWGLHLGFSQGVFAAMIADSAPANLRGTAFGLFNLLTGVALLAASVVAGLLWDGAGFQATFLVGAGFAGATLAGLILLR
;
A
#
# COMPACT_ATOMS: atom_id res chain seq x y z
N LEU A 1 -2.37 -16.08 -14.04
CA LEU A 1 -1.71 -14.78 -14.27
C LEU A 1 -2.72 -13.66 -14.55
N ALA A 2 -3.54 -13.76 -15.61
CA ALA A 2 -4.49 -12.71 -16.01
C ALA A 2 -5.48 -12.28 -14.91
N LEU A 3 -6.08 -13.24 -14.19
CA LEU A 3 -6.98 -12.95 -13.06
C LEU A 3 -6.28 -12.21 -11.91
N GLY A 4 -5.02 -12.55 -11.64
CA GLY A 4 -4.22 -11.88 -10.60
C GLY A 4 -3.87 -10.45 -10.98
N VAL A 5 -3.47 -10.23 -12.24
CA VAL A 5 -3.21 -8.87 -12.76
C VAL A 5 -4.50 -8.04 -12.77
N ALA A 6 -5.63 -8.63 -13.14
CA ALA A 6 -6.93 -7.95 -13.12
C ALA A 6 -7.36 -7.57 -11.70
N ALA A 7 -7.24 -8.50 -10.73
CA ALA A 7 -7.56 -8.22 -9.33
C ALA A 7 -6.63 -7.15 -8.73
N TRP A 8 -5.33 -7.20 -9.06
CA TRP A 8 -4.36 -6.20 -8.64
C TRP A 8 -4.64 -4.81 -9.25
N GLY A 9 -4.93 -4.77 -10.55
CA GLY A 9 -5.30 -3.52 -11.24
C GLY A 9 -6.57 -2.90 -10.68
N LEU A 10 -7.58 -3.73 -10.38
CA LEU A 10 -8.82 -3.29 -9.74
C LEU A 10 -8.55 -2.71 -8.34
N HIS A 11 -7.72 -3.39 -7.54
CA HIS A 11 -7.32 -2.93 -6.21
C HIS A 11 -6.58 -1.59 -6.26
N LEU A 12 -5.62 -1.44 -7.17
CA LEU A 12 -4.89 -0.19 -7.38
C LEU A 12 -5.82 0.92 -7.84
N GLY A 13 -6.74 0.66 -8.76
CA GLY A 13 -7.72 1.63 -9.24
C GLY A 13 -8.64 2.13 -8.12
N PHE A 14 -9.15 1.22 -7.28
CA PHE A 14 -10.00 1.59 -6.15
C PHE A 14 -9.26 2.39 -5.07
N SER A 15 -8.03 2.01 -4.74
CA SER A 15 -7.28 2.69 -3.69
C SER A 15 -6.68 4.01 -4.19
N GLN A 16 -5.87 3.97 -5.25
CA GLN A 16 -5.13 5.12 -5.74
C GLN A 16 -6.06 6.19 -6.34
N GLY A 17 -7.12 5.77 -7.04
CA GLY A 17 -8.08 6.70 -7.66
C GLY A 17 -8.89 7.48 -6.63
N VAL A 18 -9.34 6.81 -5.56
CA VAL A 18 -10.10 7.46 -4.48
C VAL A 18 -9.20 8.39 -3.66
N PHE A 19 -7.97 7.97 -3.33
CA PHE A 19 -7.04 8.85 -2.62
C PHE A 19 -6.69 10.11 -3.42
N ALA A 20 -6.49 9.98 -4.74
CA ALA A 20 -6.23 11.14 -5.58
C ALA A 20 -7.40 12.13 -5.61
N ALA A 21 -8.64 11.63 -5.69
CA ALA A 21 -9.85 12.46 -5.63
C ALA A 21 -9.98 13.17 -4.27
N MET A 22 -9.75 12.44 -3.16
CA MET A 22 -9.79 13.02 -1.81
C MET A 22 -8.77 14.14 -1.60
N ILE A 23 -7.55 14.00 -2.15
CA ILE A 23 -6.51 15.03 -2.09
C ILE A 23 -6.92 16.25 -2.92
N ALA A 24 -7.49 16.04 -4.11
CA ALA A 24 -7.94 17.12 -4.98
C ALA A 24 -9.09 17.94 -4.38
N ASP A 25 -10.00 17.28 -3.65
CA ASP A 25 -11.14 17.90 -2.97
C ASP A 25 -10.71 18.64 -1.68
N SER A 26 -9.74 18.10 -0.94
CA SER A 26 -9.29 18.68 0.33
C SER A 26 -8.32 19.86 0.16
N ALA A 27 -7.61 19.94 -0.98
CA ALA A 27 -6.59 20.96 -1.20
C ALA A 27 -7.12 22.18 -2.00
N PRO A 28 -6.86 23.42 -1.53
CA PRO A 28 -7.24 24.63 -2.26
C PRO A 28 -6.52 24.69 -3.62
N ALA A 29 -7.18 25.26 -4.63
CA ALA A 29 -6.78 25.15 -6.04
C ALA A 29 -5.35 25.62 -6.34
N ASN A 30 -4.79 26.53 -5.52
CA ASN A 30 -3.44 27.05 -5.62
C ASN A 30 -2.34 26.14 -5.01
N LEU A 31 -2.69 25.11 -4.22
CA LEU A 31 -1.75 24.22 -3.52
C LEU A 31 -1.94 22.73 -3.83
N ARG A 32 -2.83 22.37 -4.77
CA ARG A 32 -3.08 20.97 -5.18
C ARG A 32 -1.80 20.24 -5.59
N GLY A 33 -0.93 20.91 -6.34
CA GLY A 33 0.36 20.35 -6.76
C GLY A 33 1.25 19.96 -5.58
N THR A 34 1.31 20.77 -4.52
CA THR A 34 2.08 20.49 -3.30
C THR A 34 1.45 19.37 -2.49
N ALA A 35 0.11 19.31 -2.42
CA ALA A 35 -0.61 18.23 -1.72
C ALA A 35 -0.35 16.87 -2.38
N PHE A 36 -0.43 16.80 -3.70
CA PHE A 36 -0.05 15.59 -4.45
C PHE A 36 1.44 15.27 -4.30
N GLY A 37 2.32 16.27 -4.31
CA GLY A 37 3.76 16.09 -4.10
C GLY A 37 4.08 15.48 -2.74
N LEU A 38 3.47 16.00 -1.67
CA LEU A 38 3.65 15.49 -0.31
C LEU A 38 3.10 14.08 -0.15
N PHE A 39 1.93 13.78 -0.73
CA PHE A 39 1.37 12.43 -0.72
C PHE A 39 2.30 11.42 -1.39
N ASN A 40 2.85 11.76 -2.56
CA ASN A 40 3.80 10.89 -3.27
C ASN A 40 5.12 10.75 -2.51
N LEU A 41 5.62 11.82 -1.88
CA LEU A 41 6.82 11.77 -1.05
C LEU A 41 6.64 10.81 0.13
N LEU A 42 5.54 10.96 0.87
CA LEU A 42 5.22 10.09 2.01
C LEU A 42 5.03 8.64 1.57
N THR A 43 4.34 8.42 0.44
CA THR A 43 4.17 7.09 -0.15
C THR A 43 5.52 6.48 -0.53
N GLY A 44 6.41 7.27 -1.13
CA GLY A 44 7.76 6.83 -1.48
C GLY A 44 8.61 6.47 -0.25
N VAL A 45 8.56 7.28 0.81
CA VAL A 45 9.26 6.98 2.07
C VAL A 45 8.71 5.71 2.71
N ALA A 46 7.39 5.54 2.73
CA ALA A 46 6.75 4.33 3.24
C ALA A 46 7.16 3.10 2.43
N LEU A 47 7.20 3.20 1.09
CA LEU A 47 7.63 2.12 0.22
C LEU A 47 9.11 1.79 0.40
N LEU A 48 9.96 2.79 0.60
CA LEU A 48 11.38 2.59 0.91
C LEU A 48 11.55 1.83 2.24
N ALA A 49 10.87 2.27 3.30
CA ALA A 49 10.89 1.60 4.59
C ALA A 49 10.38 0.15 4.48
N ALA A 50 9.28 -0.07 3.76
CA ALA A 50 8.74 -1.41 3.50
C ALA A 50 9.77 -2.30 2.76
N SER A 51 10.48 -1.74 1.79
CA SER A 51 11.50 -2.46 1.01
C SER A 51 12.72 -2.81 1.86
N VAL A 52 13.17 -1.89 2.73
CA VAL A 52 14.26 -2.15 3.68
C VAL A 52 13.86 -3.23 4.67
N VAL A 53 12.67 -3.15 5.26
CA VAL A 53 12.16 -4.18 6.18
C VAL A 53 12.06 -5.54 5.47
N ALA A 54 11.53 -5.58 4.24
CA ALA A 54 11.44 -6.80 3.45
C ALA A 54 12.83 -7.40 3.15
N GLY A 55 13.82 -6.57 2.83
CA GLY A 55 15.20 -6.98 2.60
C GLY A 55 15.89 -7.51 3.85
N LEU A 56 15.78 -6.80 4.97
CA LEU A 56 16.33 -7.23 6.27
C LEU A 56 15.71 -8.56 6.73
N LEU A 57 14.41 -8.73 6.50
CA LEU A 57 13.69 -9.95 6.85
C LEU A 57 14.12 -11.13 5.95
N TRP A 58 14.40 -10.86 4.68
CA TRP A 58 14.92 -11.83 3.73
C TRP A 58 16.36 -12.27 4.06
N ASP A 59 17.25 -11.31 4.37
CA ASP A 59 18.65 -11.59 4.69
C ASP A 59 18.81 -12.31 6.03
N GLY A 60 17.98 -11.99 7.03
CA GLY A 60 18.11 -12.57 8.39
C GLY A 60 17.49 -13.96 8.55
N ALA A 61 16.36 -14.24 7.89
CA ALA A 61 15.58 -15.45 8.13
C ALA A 61 15.21 -16.22 6.84
N GLY A 62 15.77 -15.80 5.70
CA GLY A 62 15.54 -16.41 4.39
C GLY A 62 14.18 -16.05 3.80
N PHE A 63 13.97 -16.42 2.53
CA PHE A 63 12.77 -16.11 1.74
C PHE A 63 11.44 -16.57 2.39
N GLN A 64 11.49 -17.60 3.24
CA GLN A 64 10.32 -18.16 3.92
C GLN A 64 9.75 -17.22 4.97
N ALA A 65 10.58 -16.44 5.66
CA ALA A 65 10.14 -15.50 6.70
C ALA A 65 9.37 -14.32 6.12
N THR A 66 9.82 -13.76 4.99
CA THR A 66 9.11 -12.69 4.28
C THR A 66 7.72 -13.14 3.80
N PHE A 67 7.62 -14.40 3.36
CA PHE A 67 6.35 -14.98 2.94
C PHE A 67 5.39 -15.25 4.12
N LEU A 68 5.91 -15.73 5.25
CA LEU A 68 5.13 -15.99 6.47
C LEU A 68 4.64 -14.69 7.12
N VAL A 69 5.48 -13.66 7.19
CA VAL A 69 5.08 -12.33 7.69
C VAL A 69 4.06 -11.69 6.76
N GLY A 70 4.24 -11.78 5.44
CA GLY A 70 3.24 -11.34 4.47
C GLY A 70 1.90 -12.07 4.60
N ALA A 71 1.94 -13.40 4.79
CA ALA A 71 0.74 -14.20 5.04
C ALA A 71 0.06 -13.84 6.37
N GLY A 72 0.84 -13.54 7.41
CA GLY A 72 0.34 -13.07 8.70
C GLY A 72 -0.38 -11.72 8.60
N PHE A 73 0.19 -10.75 7.90
CA PHE A 73 -0.46 -9.45 7.65
C PHE A 73 -1.74 -9.59 6.81
N ALA A 74 -1.71 -10.43 5.78
CA ALA A 74 -2.89 -10.71 4.96
C ALA A 74 -4.00 -11.37 5.82
N GLY A 75 -3.64 -12.35 6.66
CA GLY A 75 -4.56 -13.00 7.58
C GLY A 75 -5.14 -12.05 8.63
N ALA A 76 -4.30 -11.18 9.22
CA ALA A 76 -4.73 -10.18 10.18
C ALA A 76 -5.71 -9.17 9.55
N THR A 77 -5.47 -8.76 8.31
CA THR A 77 -6.36 -7.86 7.56
C THR A 77 -7.70 -8.54 7.29
N LEU A 78 -7.69 -9.81 6.89
CA LEU A 78 -8.90 -10.61 6.65
C LEU A 78 -9.71 -10.82 7.94
N ALA A 79 -9.03 -11.14 9.04
CA ALA A 79 -9.65 -11.27 10.36
C ALA A 79 -10.25 -9.95 10.82
N GLY A 80 -9.54 -8.83 10.66
CA GLY A 80 -10.06 -7.49 10.94
C GLY A 80 -11.30 -7.17 10.12
N LEU A 81 -11.31 -7.48 8.82
CA LEU A 81 -12.47 -7.26 7.95
C LEU A 81 -13.70 -8.10 8.37
N ILE A 82 -13.48 -9.30 8.89
CA ILE A 82 -14.54 -10.18 9.41
C ILE A 82 -15.04 -9.72 10.78
N LEU A 83 -14.15 -9.20 11.63
CA LEU A 83 -14.48 -8.76 12.99
C LEU A 83 -15.12 -7.36 13.04
N LEU A 84 -14.81 -6.49 12.07
CA LEU A 84 -15.41 -5.15 11.90
C LEU A 84 -16.69 -5.16 11.03
N ARG A 85 -17.08 -6.32 10.49
CA ARG A 85 -18.37 -6.54 9.84
C ARG A 85 -19.42 -6.97 10.84
#